data_AF-H8KPT9-F1
#
_entry.id   AF-H8KPT9-F1
#
_cell.length_a   1.000
_cell.length_b   1.000
_cell.length_c   1.000
_cell.angle_alpha   90.00
_cell.angle_beta   90.00
_cell.angle_gamma   90.00
#
_symmetry.space_group_name_H-M   'P 1'
#
loop_
_entity.id
_entity.type
_entity.pdbx_description
1 polymer ?
#
loop_
_entity_poly.entity_id
_entity_poly.type
_entity_poly.pdbx_seq_one_letter_code
_entity_poly.pdbx_strand_id
1 'polypeptide(L)'
;MKHVLIIGPAGSGKTRLSKLLAKGKMATFLGMKVCPKFNLTDALFHSQIEKDTKTILVEDASAYAINEVLTLIKVGVRVDQLFKGTVQLNPIFIINTGISLTELSIDVLKTFTIIDLNGPNTSIQIYIDFSKTIKEVQS
;
A
#
# COMPACT_ATOMS: atom_id res chain seq x y z
N MET A 1 -3.17 9.51 6.65
CA MET A 1 -1.86 8.84 6.47
C MET A 1 -1.53 8.91 4.99
N LYS A 2 -0.29 9.23 4.60
CA LYS A 2 0.14 9.16 3.19
C LYS A 2 0.20 7.69 2.74
N HIS A 3 0.10 7.45 1.44
CA HIS A 3 0.33 6.12 0.84
C HIS A 3 1.76 5.66 1.11
N VAL A 4 2.00 4.35 1.18
CA VAL A 4 3.32 3.78 1.52
C VAL A 4 3.79 2.87 0.39
N LEU A 5 5.05 3.02 -0.02
CA LEU A 5 5.74 2.14 -0.96
C LEU A 5 6.98 1.55 -0.28
N ILE A 6 7.06 0.23 -0.20
CA ILE A 6 8.16 -0.50 0.41
C ILE A 6 8.98 -1.16 -0.70
N ILE A 7 10.23 -0.74 -0.85
CA ILE A 7 11.15 -1.27 -1.85
C ILE A 7 12.27 -2.07 -1.18
N GLY A 8 12.93 -2.96 -1.92
CA GLY A 8 13.97 -3.81 -1.35
C GLY A 8 14.18 -5.11 -2.12
N PRO A 9 15.28 -5.85 -1.86
CA PRO A 9 15.54 -7.10 -2.55
C PRO A 9 14.61 -8.21 -2.06
N ALA A 10 14.56 -9.34 -2.77
CA ALA A 10 13.87 -10.53 -2.28
C ALA A 10 14.43 -10.94 -0.91
N GLY A 11 13.57 -11.39 0.01
CA GLY A 11 13.99 -11.81 1.36
C GLY A 11 14.19 -10.67 2.38
N SER A 12 14.10 -9.39 2.01
CA SER A 12 14.28 -8.27 2.97
C SER A 12 13.12 -8.03 3.95
N GLY A 13 12.08 -8.87 3.91
CA GLY A 13 10.94 -8.79 4.82
C GLY A 13 9.83 -7.79 4.43
N LYS A 14 9.84 -7.25 3.20
CA LYS A 14 8.82 -6.29 2.71
C LYS A 14 7.37 -6.73 2.96
N THR A 15 7.04 -7.96 2.59
CA THR A 15 5.71 -8.57 2.80
C THR A 15 5.32 -8.62 4.28
N ARG A 16 6.28 -8.93 5.16
CA ARG A 16 6.03 -8.99 6.60
C ARG A 16 5.77 -7.58 7.15
N LEU A 17 6.55 -6.60 6.71
CA LEU A 17 6.37 -5.19 7.08
C LEU A 17 5.05 -4.63 6.55
N SER A 18 4.70 -4.89 5.29
CA SER A 18 3.47 -4.39 4.69
C SER A 18 2.22 -4.93 5.41
N LYS A 19 2.20 -6.22 5.73
CA LYS A 19 1.13 -6.84 6.52
C LYS A 19 1.04 -6.27 7.94
N LEU A 20 2.18 -5.98 8.57
CA LEU A 20 2.22 -5.37 9.90
C LEU A 20 1.66 -3.93 9.89
N LEU A 21 1.98 -3.14 8.86
CA LEU A 21 1.44 -1.79 8.68
C LEU A 21 -0.06 -1.75 8.37
N ALA A 22 -0.58 -2.83 7.75
CA ALA A 22 -1.99 -3.03 7.45
C ALA A 22 -2.78 -3.63 8.64
N LYS A 23 -2.11 -4.29 9.59
CA LYS A 23 -2.75 -4.95 10.74
C LYS A 23 -3.51 -3.93 11.59
N GLY A 24 -4.76 -4.24 11.92
CA GLY A 24 -5.64 -3.38 12.72
C GLY A 24 -6.33 -2.26 11.95
N LYS A 25 -6.13 -2.14 10.62
CA LYS A 25 -6.70 -1.06 9.79
C LYS A 25 -7.67 -1.56 8.72
N MET A 26 -8.76 -2.25 9.08
CA MET A 26 -9.85 -2.70 8.15
C MET A 26 -9.35 -2.87 6.70
N ALA A 27 -8.36 -3.76 6.55
CA ALA A 27 -7.48 -3.78 5.41
C ALA A 27 -7.89 -4.90 4.47
N THR A 28 -8.09 -4.59 3.19
CA THR A 28 -8.26 -5.62 2.17
C THR A 28 -6.91 -5.94 1.54
N PHE A 29 -6.63 -7.22 1.43
CA PHE A 29 -5.40 -7.74 0.88
C PHE A 29 -5.58 -8.11 -0.58
N LEU A 30 -4.83 -7.46 -1.47
CA LEU A 30 -4.77 -7.81 -2.88
C LEU A 30 -3.40 -8.44 -3.14
N GLY A 31 -3.40 -9.77 -3.15
CA GLY A 31 -2.26 -10.58 -3.55
C GLY A 31 -2.06 -10.45 -5.05
N MET A 32 -1.32 -9.42 -5.44
CA MET A 32 -1.18 -9.03 -6.82
C MET A 32 0.21 -9.38 -7.33
N LYS A 33 0.43 -10.69 -7.58
CA LYS A 33 1.34 -11.06 -8.67
C LYS A 33 0.67 -10.54 -9.94
N VAL A 34 0.80 -9.24 -10.23
CA VAL A 34 0.06 -8.59 -11.31
C VAL A 34 0.53 -9.22 -12.60
N CYS A 35 -0.25 -10.20 -13.03
CA CYS A 35 -0.13 -10.78 -14.33
C CYS A 35 -0.31 -9.61 -15.30
N PRO A 36 0.57 -9.39 -16.28
CA PRO A 36 0.46 -8.26 -17.21
C PRO A 36 -0.86 -8.20 -18.00
N LYS A 37 -1.71 -9.24 -17.89
CA LYS A 37 -3.06 -9.31 -18.45
C LYS A 37 -4.20 -9.04 -17.44
N PHE A 38 -3.90 -8.80 -16.16
CA PHE A 38 -4.88 -8.57 -15.11
C PHE A 38 -4.66 -7.16 -14.55
N ASN A 39 -5.51 -6.23 -14.95
CA ASN A 39 -5.39 -4.84 -14.51
C ASN A 39 -5.90 -4.72 -13.05
N LEU A 40 -5.35 -3.77 -12.28
CA LEU A 40 -5.72 -3.56 -10.88
C LEU A 40 -7.21 -3.23 -10.72
N THR A 41 -7.80 -2.61 -11.74
CA THR A 41 -9.23 -2.28 -11.78
C THR A 41 -10.10 -3.55 -11.75
N ASP A 42 -9.76 -4.57 -12.54
CA ASP A 42 -10.44 -5.86 -12.61
C ASP A 42 -10.25 -6.62 -11.29
N ALA A 43 -9.05 -6.56 -10.71
CA ALA A 43 -8.80 -7.13 -9.38
C ALA A 43 -9.70 -6.49 -8.32
N LEU A 44 -9.91 -5.17 -8.39
CA LEU A 44 -10.80 -4.44 -7.49
C LEU A 44 -12.27 -4.79 -7.73
N PHE A 45 -12.70 -4.92 -8.99
CA PHE A 45 -14.05 -5.35 -9.35
C PHE A 45 -14.38 -6.78 -8.89
N HIS A 46 -13.40 -7.68 -8.91
CA HIS A 46 -13.59 -9.07 -8.48
C HIS A 46 -13.29 -9.31 -7.00
N SER A 47 -12.70 -8.34 -6.32
CA SER A 47 -12.39 -8.46 -4.90
C SER A 47 -13.63 -8.18 -4.03
N GLN A 48 -13.76 -8.93 -2.93
CA GLN A 48 -14.74 -8.65 -1.88
C GLN A 48 -14.30 -7.45 -1.02
N ILE A 49 -13.98 -6.32 -1.64
CA ILE A 49 -13.66 -5.09 -0.91
C ILE A 49 -14.93 -4.58 -0.24
N GLU A 50 -14.86 -4.48 1.09
CA GLU A 50 -15.95 -3.94 1.89
C GLU A 50 -16.00 -2.42 1.75
N LYS A 51 -17.19 -1.83 1.91
CA LYS A 51 -17.40 -0.38 1.77
C LYS A 51 -16.61 0.47 2.77
N ASP A 52 -16.16 -0.14 3.85
CA ASP A 52 -15.42 0.47 4.95
C ASP A 52 -13.94 0.11 4.91
N THR A 53 -13.46 -0.52 3.83
CA THR A 53 -12.03 -0.75 3.59
C THR A 53 -11.28 0.58 3.63
N LYS A 54 -10.38 0.72 4.61
CA LYS A 54 -9.56 1.92 4.81
C LYS A 54 -8.17 1.77 4.22
N THR A 55 -7.74 0.54 3.96
CA THR A 55 -6.37 0.25 3.50
C THR A 55 -6.40 -0.88 2.48
N ILE A 56 -5.67 -0.69 1.38
CA ILE A 56 -5.46 -1.73 0.38
C ILE A 56 -3.97 -2.06 0.35
N LEU A 57 -3.65 -3.33 0.55
CA LEU A 57 -2.30 -3.85 0.43
C LEU A 57 -2.11 -4.48 -0.96
N VAL A 58 -1.15 -3.96 -1.73
CA VAL A 58 -0.72 -4.50 -3.02
C VAL A 58 0.67 -5.11 -2.84
N GLU A 59 0.77 -6.44 -2.92
CA GLU A 59 2.06 -7.13 -2.78
C GLU A 59 2.73 -7.42 -4.12
N ASP A 60 4.05 -7.34 -4.14
CA ASP A 60 4.92 -7.65 -5.27
C ASP A 60 4.53 -6.91 -6.56
N ALA A 61 4.23 -5.63 -6.40
CA ALA A 61 3.73 -4.79 -7.48
C ALA A 61 4.80 -4.55 -8.56
N SER A 62 4.40 -4.71 -9.82
CA SER A 62 5.19 -4.27 -10.97
C SER A 62 5.11 -2.75 -11.15
N ALA A 63 5.99 -2.17 -11.99
CA ALA A 63 5.95 -0.74 -12.32
C ALA A 63 4.58 -0.33 -12.89
N TYR A 64 3.99 -1.20 -13.72
CA TYR A 64 2.66 -1.01 -14.27
C TYR A 64 1.60 -0.90 -13.16
N ALA A 65 1.59 -1.84 -12.21
CA ALA A 65 0.64 -1.83 -11.10
C ALA A 65 0.77 -0.57 -10.22
N ILE A 66 2.00 -0.10 -9.98
CA ILE A 66 2.23 1.15 -9.22
C ILE A 66 1.60 2.35 -9.93
N ASN A 67 1.70 2.42 -11.26
CA ASN A 67 1.08 3.49 -12.05
C ASN A 67 -0.45 3.41 -12.06
N GLU A 68 -1.02 2.20 -12.04
CA GLU A 68 -2.46 2.03 -11.86
C GLU A 68 -2.90 2.52 -10.49
N VAL A 69 -2.17 2.20 -9.42
CA VAL A 69 -2.46 2.72 -8.08
C VAL A 69 -2.39 4.26 -8.07
N LEU A 70 -1.40 4.88 -8.71
CA LEU A 70 -1.32 6.34 -8.83
C LEU A 70 -2.58 6.94 -9.49
N THR A 71 -3.12 6.25 -10.49
CA THR A 71 -4.35 6.68 -11.16
C THR A 71 -5.53 6.57 -10.20
N LEU A 72 -5.68 5.44 -9.52
CA LEU A 72 -6.74 5.21 -8.53
C LEU A 72 -6.68 6.18 -7.35
N ILE A 73 -5.49 6.59 -6.92
CA ILE A 73 -5.33 7.61 -5.88
C ILE A 73 -5.93 8.95 -6.34
N LYS A 74 -5.80 9.30 -7.63
CA LYS A 74 -6.32 10.54 -8.20
C LYS A 74 -7.82 10.50 -8.44
N VAL A 75 -8.34 9.36 -8.92
CA VAL A 75 -9.75 9.24 -9.35
C VAL A 75 -10.67 8.58 -8.32
N GLY A 76 -10.11 7.96 -7.28
CA GLY A 76 -10.81 7.14 -6.31
C GLY A 76 -11.00 5.69 -6.78
N VAL A 77 -11.16 4.78 -5.84
CA VAL A 77 -11.43 3.35 -6.09
C VAL A 77 -12.93 3.14 -6.16
N ARG A 78 -13.45 2.68 -7.29
CA ARG A 78 -14.87 2.29 -7.40
C ARG A 78 -14.99 0.80 -7.21
N VAL A 79 -15.82 0.40 -6.25
CA VAL A 79 -16.13 -1.00 -5.96
C VAL A 79 -17.60 -1.21 -6.24
N ASP A 80 -17.92 -2.14 -7.13
CA ASP A 80 -19.29 -2.55 -7.34
C ASP A 80 -19.67 -3.60 -6.30
N GLN A 81 -20.68 -3.29 -5.50
CA GLN A 81 -21.22 -4.26 -4.56
C GLN A 81 -22.37 -4.97 -5.24
N LEU A 82 -22.20 -6.28 -5.45
CA LEU A 82 -23.24 -7.16 -5.98
C LEU A 82 -24.59 -6.81 -5.35
N PHE A 83 -25.51 -6.31 -6.18
CA PHE A 83 -26.89 -5.93 -5.82
C PHE A 83 -27.07 -4.76 -4.83
N LYS A 84 -26.00 -4.05 -4.46
CA LYS A 84 -26.04 -2.88 -3.55
C LYS A 84 -25.54 -1.58 -4.18
N GLY A 85 -25.09 -1.64 -5.43
CA GLY A 85 -24.62 -0.49 -6.20
C GLY A 85 -23.13 -0.20 -6.01
N THR A 86 -22.65 0.81 -6.72
CA THR A 86 -21.23 1.17 -6.71
C THR A 86 -20.90 2.14 -5.58
N VAL A 87 -19.85 1.84 -4.83
CA VAL A 87 -19.30 2.71 -3.79
C VAL A 87 -17.94 3.24 -4.23
N GLN A 88 -17.70 4.53 -4.02
CA GLN A 88 -16.39 5.13 -4.20
C GLN A 88 -15.64 5.17 -2.87
N LEU A 89 -14.42 4.62 -2.86
CA LEU A 89 -13.52 4.50 -1.74
C LEU A 89 -12.25 5.31 -2.00
N ASN A 90 -11.66 5.84 -0.94
CA ASN A 90 -10.35 6.51 -0.98
C ASN A 90 -9.40 5.84 0.03
N PRO A 91 -9.01 4.57 -0.20
CA PRO A 91 -8.21 3.83 0.74
C PRO A 91 -6.75 4.30 0.76
N ILE A 92 -6.07 4.04 1.86
CA ILE A 92 -4.61 4.16 1.91
C ILE A 92 -4.00 2.92 1.25
N PHE A 93 -3.28 3.12 0.16
CA PHE A 93 -2.44 2.09 -0.41
C PHE A 93 -1.15 1.86 0.38
N ILE A 94 -0.87 0.58 0.66
CA ILE A 94 0.43 0.07 1.08
C ILE A 94 0.90 -0.86 -0.03
N ILE A 95 2.03 -0.57 -0.63
CA ILE A 95 2.57 -1.33 -1.76
C ILE A 95 3.93 -1.87 -1.35
N ASN A 96 4.25 -3.10 -1.74
CA ASN A 96 5.63 -3.56 -1.76
C ASN A 96 6.06 -3.98 -3.16
N THR A 97 7.35 -3.80 -3.47
CA THR A 97 7.92 -4.12 -4.80
C THR A 97 9.42 -4.41 -4.70
N GLY A 98 9.94 -5.12 -5.70
CA GLY A 98 11.38 -5.32 -5.90
C GLY A 98 12.06 -4.21 -6.72
N ILE A 99 11.31 -3.23 -7.22
CA ILE A 99 11.83 -2.14 -8.06
C ILE A 99 12.78 -1.24 -7.27
N SER A 100 13.91 -0.85 -7.89
CA SER A 100 14.87 0.08 -7.29
C SER A 100 14.30 1.50 -7.14
N LEU A 101 14.77 2.24 -6.14
CA LEU A 101 14.45 3.66 -5.97
C LEU A 101 14.76 4.48 -7.24
N THR A 102 15.84 4.15 -7.94
CA THR A 102 16.29 4.84 -9.16
C THR A 102 15.38 4.64 -10.36
N GLU A 103 14.52 3.62 -10.32
CA GLU A 103 13.57 3.28 -11.40
C GLU A 103 12.19 3.92 -11.18
N LEU A 104 11.96 4.56 -10.02
CA LEU A 104 10.68 5.17 -9.69
C LEU A 104 10.52 6.55 -10.32
N SER A 105 9.32 6.83 -10.84
CA SER A 105 9.00 8.16 -11.40
C SER A 105 8.85 9.22 -10.30
N ILE A 106 9.03 10.49 -10.67
CA ILE A 106 8.87 11.63 -9.75
C ILE A 106 7.47 11.65 -9.12
N ASP A 107 6.43 11.24 -9.86
CA ASP A 107 5.07 11.17 -9.35
C ASP A 107 4.93 10.13 -8.24
N VAL A 108 5.61 8.98 -8.36
CA VAL A 108 5.68 7.97 -7.29
C VAL A 108 6.38 8.57 -6.06
N LEU A 109 7.54 9.20 -6.25
CA LEU A 109 8.33 9.79 -5.16
C LEU A 109 7.55 10.88 -4.41
N LYS A 110 6.69 11.64 -5.07
CA LYS A 110 5.85 12.69 -4.45
C LYS A 110 4.61 12.13 -3.75
N THR A 111 4.05 11.03 -4.26
CA THR A 111 2.78 10.48 -3.78
C THR A 111 2.96 9.55 -2.59
N PHE A 112 4.02 8.75 -2.59
CA PHE A 112 4.25 7.73 -1.58
C PHE A 112 5.30 8.15 -0.55
N THR A 113 5.08 7.73 0.70
CA THR A 113 6.16 7.61 1.68
C THR A 113 6.94 6.34 1.36
N ILE A 114 8.22 6.47 1.06
CA ILE A 114 9.06 5.35 0.62
C ILE A 114 9.82 4.78 1.81
N ILE A 115 9.75 3.46 1.97
CA ILE A 115 10.56 2.69 2.91
C ILE A 115 11.49 1.81 2.08
N ASP A 116 12.78 2.14 2.08
CA ASP A 116 13.80 1.41 1.33
C ASP A 116 14.52 0.39 2.21
N LEU A 117 14.41 -0.89 1.85
CA LEU A 117 15.09 -2.01 2.51
C LEU A 117 16.33 -2.48 1.73
N ASN A 118 16.82 -1.74 0.72
CA ASN A 118 18.06 -2.01 -0.03
C ASN A 118 19.33 -1.45 0.62
N GLY A 119 19.25 -0.75 1.76
CA GLY A 119 20.42 -0.07 2.35
C GLY A 119 21.53 -1.04 2.83
N PRO A 120 22.82 -0.62 2.76
CA PRO A 120 23.98 -1.45 3.16
C PRO A 120 24.02 -1.78 4.67
N ASN A 121 23.17 -1.14 5.46
CA ASN A 121 22.96 -1.43 6.87
C ASN A 121 21.48 -1.77 7.07
N THR A 122 21.15 -3.04 7.25
CA THR A 122 19.83 -3.54 7.67
C THR A 122 19.52 -3.17 9.13
N SER A 123 19.65 -1.90 9.48
CA SER A 123 19.08 -1.34 10.70
C SER A 123 18.02 -0.32 10.29
N ILE A 124 16.77 -0.76 10.31
CA ILE A 124 15.64 0.16 10.26
C ILE A 124 15.74 1.02 11.53
N GLN A 125 16.22 2.26 11.42
CA GLN A 125 16.07 3.24 12.49
C GLN A 125 14.62 3.73 12.47
N ILE A 126 13.75 3.04 13.20
CA ILE A 126 12.39 3.53 13.47
C ILE A 126 12.50 4.60 14.55
N TYR A 127 12.37 5.87 14.18
CA TYR A 127 12.19 6.95 15.14
C TYR A 127 10.74 6.93 15.63
N ILE A 128 10.49 6.23 16.74
CA ILE A 128 9.18 6.27 17.43
C ILE A 128 9.24 7.43 18.42
N ASP A 129 8.56 8.53 18.08
CA ASP A 129 8.38 9.66 18.99
C ASP A 129 7.33 9.30 20.06
N PHE A 130 7.80 8.91 21.25
CA PHE A 130 6.95 8.60 22.40
C PHE A 130 6.40 9.83 23.13
N SER A 131 6.74 11.06 22.71
CA SER A 131 6.28 12.27 23.40
C SER A 131 4.75 12.42 23.41
N LYS A 132 4.05 11.80 22.43
CA LYS A 132 2.58 11.81 22.36
C LYS A 132 1.90 10.72 23.18
N THR A 133 2.57 9.61 23.47
CA THR A 133 1.97 8.46 24.17
C THR A 133 1.95 8.65 25.69
N ILE A 134 2.84 9.47 26.24
CA ILE A 134 2.95 9.68 27.70
C ILE A 134 1.78 10.53 28.27
N LYS A 135 1.04 11.26 27.43
CA LYS A 135 -0.07 12.11 27.90
C LYS A 135 -1.36 11.36 28.30
N GLU A 136 -1.49 10.08 27.96
CA GLU A 136 -2.72 9.30 28.27
C GLU A 136 -2.59 8.37 29.49
N VAL A 137 -1.43 8.31 30.15
CA VAL A 137 -1.20 7.45 31.34
C VAL A 137 -1.11 8.27 32.65
N GLN A 138 -1.35 9.58 32.59
CA GLN A 138 -1.33 10.47 33.76
C GLN A 138 -2.64 11.25 33.96
N SER A 139 -3.75 10.79 33.39
CA SER A 139 -5.11 11.31 33.69
C SER A 139 -5.92 10.31 34.49
#